data_AF-A0A3L7NXW9-F1
#
_entry.id   AF-A0A3L7NXW9-F1
#
_cell.length_a   1.000
_cell.length_b   1.000
_cell.length_c   1.000
_cell.angle_alpha   90.00
_cell.angle_beta   90.00
_cell.angle_gamma   90.00
#
_symmetry.space_group_name_H-M   'P 1'
#
loop_
_entity.id
_entity.type
_entity.pdbx_description
1 polymer ?
#
loop_
_entity_poly.entity_id
_entity_poly.type
_entity_poly.pdbx_seq_one_letter_code
_entity_poly.pdbx_strand_id
1 'polypeptide(L)'
;MVPNIISGTILNIGLPGATFSSLTGGGTIQTFNNASVTSPRSVTLTGGSGSAVFSGVLADNTKGLSLTMNSSGTLTQILSGVNTYTGKTTVQAGNLQVQGSLAAGSAVTISGGTLSGTGTVGNVTMSSGTLAPGAKIGIINTGNNVFTGGNFSASLFSSSTYSQDNVTGTVDLGSNTALNVTIDPAYTPASGATFTLISNDATDAVKGTFSGLAEGAAITVGSNKFTISYVGGTGNDVVLSLVSKTGSVTALSSNANPSNYGSSVTFTATVTAASGSGIPTGTASFFAGATLLGSGTLNGSGVATFSTSSLAGSAGTSITATYNGDPSYSTSTSSAVSQVVNKGASVAAVTSGTNPTVFGQSVTFTATVFGGGARPTGSVSFYAGATLLGSSALSGFRAVFSTSTLTVAANSITANYGGDANYNTTISPILTQTVNKANTTTASLASSLNPALLGQSVTFTATVAAVSPGAGIPSGTVTFFNGASTLGTGALNGAGVASFATTSLPSGISSITASYGGDGNFNTSGPSSALSQVVNAPPTFTSASTTTFQTGLAGSFQFTASGYPTAMTFSTSGTLPGGVTLTSAGLLAGTPSAGTGGTYNFTVTASNGISPNATQAFALVVNQAPAFTSA
;
A
#
# COMPACT_ATOMS: atom_id res chain seq x y z
N MET A 1 39.02 39.91 -33.19
CA MET A 1 38.37 39.59 -34.48
C MET A 1 38.48 38.09 -34.69
N VAL A 2 37.40 37.43 -35.10
CA VAL A 2 37.39 36.00 -35.45
C VAL A 2 37.29 35.89 -36.98
N PRO A 3 38.42 35.87 -37.71
CA PRO A 3 38.39 35.65 -39.14
C PRO A 3 37.88 34.24 -39.46
N ASN A 4 36.81 34.15 -40.26
CA ASN A 4 36.41 32.92 -40.94
C ASN A 4 36.96 32.93 -42.37
N ILE A 5 38.08 32.24 -42.60
CA ILE A 5 38.75 32.25 -43.91
C ILE A 5 38.13 31.17 -44.79
N ILE A 6 37.35 31.60 -45.78
CA ILE A 6 36.64 30.71 -46.70
C ILE A 6 37.66 29.86 -47.47
N SER A 7 37.36 28.58 -47.68
CA SER A 7 38.20 27.68 -48.48
C SER A 7 38.49 28.27 -49.86
N GLY A 8 39.75 28.13 -50.33
CA GLY A 8 40.20 28.72 -51.59
C GLY A 8 40.53 30.22 -51.55
N THR A 9 40.30 30.90 -50.42
CA THR A 9 40.69 32.31 -50.24
C THR A 9 42.01 32.45 -49.49
N ILE A 10 42.66 33.61 -49.62
CA ILE A 10 43.94 33.93 -48.98
C ILE A 10 43.78 35.17 -48.08
N LEU A 11 44.12 35.04 -46.80
CA LEU A 11 44.35 36.17 -45.91
C LEU A 11 45.86 36.45 -45.84
N ASN A 12 46.27 37.62 -46.34
CA ASN A 12 47.65 38.05 -46.27
C ASN A 12 47.92 38.89 -45.00
N ILE A 13 48.88 38.46 -44.19
CA ILE A 13 49.32 39.18 -42.98
C ILE A 13 50.29 40.30 -43.36
N GLY A 14 49.76 41.53 -43.45
CA GLY A 14 50.51 42.71 -43.87
C GLY A 14 51.28 43.43 -42.75
N LEU A 15 50.75 43.41 -41.52
CA LEU A 15 51.32 44.08 -40.35
C LEU A 15 52.08 43.09 -39.45
N PRO A 16 53.19 43.51 -38.79
CA PRO A 16 53.78 42.71 -37.71
C PRO A 16 52.79 42.56 -36.54
N GLY A 17 52.70 41.37 -35.94
CA GLY A 17 51.88 41.14 -34.74
C GLY A 17 50.37 41.09 -34.97
N ALA A 18 49.91 40.52 -36.10
CA ALA A 18 48.48 40.42 -36.38
C ALA A 18 47.77 39.62 -35.28
N THR A 19 46.82 40.27 -34.60
CA THR A 19 46.15 39.70 -33.43
C THR A 19 44.72 39.31 -33.78
N PHE A 20 44.37 38.06 -33.54
CA PHE A 20 43.02 37.52 -33.70
C PHE A 20 42.53 36.93 -32.38
N SER A 21 41.22 36.77 -32.28
CA SER A 21 40.63 36.05 -31.15
C SER A 21 40.89 34.54 -31.36
N SER A 22 40.42 34.00 -32.48
CA SER A 22 40.69 32.63 -32.93
C SER A 22 40.71 32.56 -34.45
N LEU A 23 41.12 31.43 -35.02
CA LEU A 23 41.10 31.15 -36.45
C LEU A 23 40.01 30.13 -36.76
N THR A 24 39.18 30.41 -37.76
CA THR A 24 38.21 29.45 -38.30
C THR A 24 38.23 29.44 -39.83
N GLY A 25 37.70 28.35 -40.40
CA GLY A 25 37.61 28.18 -41.86
C GLY A 25 38.73 27.33 -42.46
N GLY A 26 38.82 27.33 -43.79
CA GLY A 26 39.62 26.38 -44.58
C GLY A 26 40.56 27.02 -45.62
N GLY A 27 40.64 28.36 -45.70
CA GLY A 27 41.54 29.02 -46.65
C GLY A 27 42.99 29.12 -46.18
N THR A 28 43.81 29.88 -46.90
CA THR A 28 45.24 30.04 -46.58
C THR A 28 45.49 31.34 -45.82
N ILE A 29 46.26 31.27 -44.74
CA ILE A 29 46.80 32.44 -44.05
C ILE A 29 48.31 32.45 -44.29
N GLN A 30 48.81 33.52 -44.90
CA GLN A 30 50.22 33.62 -45.30
C GLN A 30 50.77 35.04 -45.11
N THR A 31 52.08 35.21 -45.20
CA THR A 31 52.69 36.55 -45.18
C THR A 31 52.41 37.32 -46.48
N PHE A 32 52.20 38.63 -46.38
CA PHE A 32 51.92 39.49 -47.55
C PHE A 32 53.08 39.47 -48.57
N ASN A 33 52.76 39.27 -49.85
CA ASN A 33 53.74 39.23 -50.93
C ASN A 33 54.13 40.66 -51.35
N ASN A 34 55.11 41.25 -50.66
CA ASN A 34 55.68 42.54 -51.05
C ASN A 34 57.19 42.58 -50.75
N ALA A 35 57.99 42.94 -51.76
CA ALA A 35 59.44 43.07 -51.67
C ALA A 35 59.91 44.05 -50.59
N SER A 36 59.07 44.99 -50.14
CA SER A 36 59.38 45.93 -49.05
C SER A 36 59.22 45.35 -47.64
N VAL A 37 58.69 44.13 -47.49
CA VAL A 37 58.56 43.47 -46.17
C VAL A 37 59.86 42.72 -45.86
N THR A 38 60.67 43.25 -44.93
CA THR A 38 61.99 42.70 -44.58
C THR A 38 61.97 41.77 -43.36
N SER A 39 60.96 41.87 -42.50
CA SER A 39 60.88 41.12 -41.22
C SER A 39 59.85 40.00 -41.25
N PRO A 40 60.06 38.90 -40.48
CA PRO A 40 59.06 37.86 -40.25
C PRO A 40 57.71 38.42 -39.76
N ARG A 41 56.64 37.67 -39.97
CA ARG A 41 55.30 38.01 -39.48
C ARG A 41 54.83 37.01 -38.43
N SER A 42 53.88 37.44 -37.62
CA SER A 42 53.29 36.61 -36.57
C SER A 42 51.78 36.73 -36.58
N VAL A 43 51.12 35.61 -36.29
CA VAL A 43 49.72 35.52 -35.92
C VAL A 43 49.66 35.28 -34.42
N THR A 44 49.04 36.19 -33.68
CA THR A 44 48.84 36.05 -32.23
C THR A 44 47.36 35.84 -31.94
N LEU A 45 47.03 34.77 -31.23
CA LEU A 45 45.67 34.45 -30.79
C LEU A 45 45.52 34.84 -29.32
N THR A 46 44.66 35.81 -29.01
CA THR A 46 44.61 36.44 -27.66
C THR A 46 43.30 36.29 -26.91
N GLY A 47 42.23 35.74 -27.50
CA GLY A 47 40.94 35.71 -26.80
C GLY A 47 39.86 34.81 -27.42
N GLY A 48 38.81 34.52 -26.67
CA GLY A 48 37.74 33.60 -27.07
C GLY A 48 37.47 32.54 -26.00
N SER A 49 36.40 31.77 -26.20
CA SER A 49 36.03 30.64 -25.35
C SER A 49 35.51 29.50 -26.24
N GLY A 50 35.59 28.26 -25.75
CA GLY A 50 35.16 27.08 -26.52
C GLY A 50 36.20 26.62 -27.55
N SER A 51 35.75 26.01 -28.64
CA SER A 51 36.62 25.41 -29.66
C SER A 51 36.50 26.15 -30.99
N ALA A 52 37.64 26.44 -31.63
CA ALA A 52 37.72 27.07 -32.95
C ALA A 52 38.52 26.18 -33.89
N VAL A 53 37.94 25.75 -35.01
CA VAL A 53 38.59 24.84 -35.97
C VAL A 53 39.04 25.58 -37.20
N PHE A 54 40.34 25.53 -37.47
CA PHE A 54 40.96 25.96 -38.72
C PHE A 54 41.49 24.73 -39.47
N SER A 55 40.82 24.40 -40.57
CA SER A 55 41.20 23.29 -41.47
C SER A 55 42.06 23.75 -42.65
N GLY A 56 42.33 25.05 -42.72
CA GLY A 56 43.15 25.67 -43.75
C GLY A 56 44.63 25.51 -43.54
N VAL A 57 45.41 26.29 -44.27
CA VAL A 57 46.88 26.24 -44.25
C VAL A 57 47.43 27.55 -43.72
N LEU A 58 48.19 27.48 -42.63
CA LEU A 58 49.16 28.52 -42.27
C LEU A 58 50.43 28.25 -43.09
N ALA A 59 50.80 29.19 -43.96
CA ALA A 59 51.92 29.03 -44.88
C ALA A 59 52.91 30.18 -44.75
N ASP A 60 54.18 29.85 -44.96
CA ASP A 60 55.15 30.86 -45.36
C ASP A 60 54.83 31.33 -46.79
N ASN A 61 55.25 32.55 -47.10
CA ASN A 61 55.29 33.01 -48.49
C ASN A 61 56.71 33.53 -48.76
N THR A 62 56.89 34.81 -49.05
CA THR A 62 58.23 35.40 -49.22
C THR A 62 59.01 35.54 -47.92
N LYS A 63 58.36 35.43 -46.74
CA LYS A 63 58.95 35.51 -45.40
C LYS A 63 58.31 34.47 -44.46
N GLY A 64 59.03 34.16 -43.38
CA GLY A 64 58.57 33.21 -42.36
C GLY A 64 57.38 33.75 -41.55
N LEU A 65 56.40 32.89 -41.32
CA LEU A 65 55.25 33.10 -40.45
C LEU A 65 55.47 32.39 -39.11
N SER A 66 55.11 33.03 -38.01
CA SER A 66 55.09 32.43 -36.66
C SER A 66 53.68 32.47 -36.08
N LEU A 67 53.40 31.54 -35.16
CA LEU A 67 52.12 31.45 -34.47
C LEU A 67 52.31 31.59 -32.97
N THR A 68 51.58 32.49 -32.33
CA THR A 68 51.57 32.64 -30.88
C THR A 68 50.16 32.43 -30.35
N MET A 69 49.97 31.42 -29.51
CA MET A 69 48.76 31.19 -28.74
C MET A 69 48.95 31.81 -27.35
N ASN A 70 48.26 32.92 -27.09
CA ASN A 70 48.32 33.69 -25.84
C ASN A 70 46.91 34.06 -25.37
N SER A 71 46.00 33.08 -25.37
CA SER A 71 44.62 33.29 -24.95
C SER A 71 44.50 33.02 -23.45
N SER A 72 44.20 34.06 -22.66
CA SER A 72 43.96 33.92 -21.22
C SER A 72 42.61 33.25 -20.88
N GLY A 73 41.77 32.97 -21.89
CA GLY A 73 40.48 32.29 -21.76
C GLY A 73 40.57 30.77 -21.99
N THR A 74 39.40 30.09 -22.04
CA THR A 74 39.28 28.63 -22.24
C THR A 74 39.36 28.20 -23.72
N LEU A 75 39.93 29.02 -24.60
CA LEU A 75 39.98 28.76 -26.02
C LEU A 75 40.81 27.51 -26.34
N THR A 76 40.21 26.60 -27.09
CA THR A 76 40.90 25.52 -27.80
C THR A 76 40.94 25.86 -29.30
N GLN A 77 42.10 26.29 -29.79
CA GLN A 77 42.34 26.44 -31.22
C GLN A 77 42.74 25.08 -31.80
N ILE A 78 41.92 24.56 -32.71
CA ILE A 78 42.17 23.32 -33.43
C ILE A 78 42.78 23.66 -34.80
N LEU A 79 43.95 23.11 -35.09
CA LEU A 79 44.58 23.13 -36.41
C LEU A 79 44.46 21.73 -37.01
N SER A 80 43.52 21.55 -37.94
CA SER A 80 43.27 20.26 -38.60
C SER A 80 43.88 20.15 -39.99
N GLY A 81 44.32 21.27 -40.59
CA GLY A 81 45.02 21.28 -41.88
C GLY A 81 46.52 20.94 -41.80
N VAL A 82 47.12 20.79 -42.97
CA VAL A 82 48.58 20.62 -43.15
C VAL A 82 49.21 22.00 -43.25
N ASN A 83 49.85 22.46 -42.17
CA ASN A 83 50.47 23.78 -42.12
C ASN A 83 51.92 23.70 -42.57
N THR A 84 52.35 24.64 -43.40
CA THR A 84 53.66 24.64 -44.06
C THR A 84 54.60 25.75 -43.58
N TYR A 85 54.15 26.63 -42.68
CA TYR A 85 55.00 27.67 -42.10
C TYR A 85 56.16 27.08 -41.29
N THR A 86 57.32 27.72 -41.36
CA THR A 86 58.55 27.26 -40.70
C THR A 86 58.93 28.07 -39.47
N GLY A 87 58.29 29.21 -39.25
CA GLY A 87 58.53 30.00 -38.04
C GLY A 87 58.01 29.32 -36.78
N LYS A 88 58.47 29.82 -35.63
CA LYS A 88 58.18 29.25 -34.32
C LYS A 88 56.70 29.31 -33.95
N THR A 89 56.22 28.26 -33.30
CA THR A 89 54.93 28.22 -32.61
C THR A 89 55.15 28.41 -31.11
N THR A 90 54.48 29.37 -30.47
CA THR A 90 54.61 29.61 -29.03
C THR A 90 53.25 29.49 -28.35
N VAL A 91 53.15 28.66 -27.31
CA VAL A 91 51.93 28.39 -26.54
C VAL A 91 52.11 28.95 -25.13
N GLN A 92 51.74 30.23 -24.96
CA GLN A 92 51.86 31.00 -23.72
C GLN A 92 50.66 30.82 -22.80
N ALA A 93 49.45 30.73 -23.37
CA ALA A 93 48.20 30.54 -22.63
C ALA A 93 47.12 29.93 -23.55
N GLY A 94 46.11 29.27 -22.98
CA GLY A 94 45.05 28.58 -23.73
C GLY A 94 45.48 27.21 -24.26
N ASN A 95 44.66 26.59 -25.12
CA ASN A 95 44.93 25.26 -25.69
C ASN A 95 45.12 25.33 -27.22
N LEU A 96 46.28 24.91 -27.69
CA LEU A 96 46.53 24.66 -29.11
C LEU A 96 46.44 23.16 -29.36
N GLN A 97 45.43 22.74 -30.10
CA GLN A 97 45.20 21.35 -30.47
C GLN A 97 45.57 21.13 -31.94
N VAL A 98 46.65 20.39 -32.20
CA VAL A 98 47.06 20.05 -33.56
C VAL A 98 46.50 18.68 -33.91
N GLN A 99 45.59 18.61 -34.88
CA GLN A 99 45.06 17.36 -35.43
C GLN A 99 45.64 17.06 -36.83
N GLY A 100 46.03 18.09 -37.57
CA GLY A 100 46.75 17.97 -38.84
C GLY A 100 48.26 17.94 -38.61
N SER A 101 49.00 18.84 -39.27
CA SER A 101 50.45 18.94 -39.08
C SER A 101 50.94 20.38 -39.04
N LEU A 102 52.06 20.59 -38.35
CA LEU A 102 52.95 21.73 -38.54
C LEU A 102 54.14 21.28 -39.38
N ALA A 103 54.83 22.23 -40.03
CA ALA A 103 56.06 21.90 -40.76
C ALA A 103 57.13 21.40 -39.78
N ALA A 104 57.98 20.47 -40.20
CA ALA A 104 59.02 19.90 -39.33
C ALA A 104 59.98 20.97 -38.77
N GLY A 105 60.25 22.02 -39.54
CA GLY A 105 61.08 23.17 -39.13
C GLY A 105 60.39 24.13 -38.14
N SER A 106 59.08 24.00 -37.92
CA SER A 106 58.33 24.83 -36.99
C SER A 106 58.44 24.27 -35.56
N ALA A 107 59.43 24.75 -34.82
CA ALA A 107 59.59 24.40 -33.41
C ALA A 107 58.45 24.98 -32.56
N VAL A 108 57.94 24.18 -31.62
CA VAL A 108 56.91 24.56 -30.65
C VAL A 108 57.54 24.85 -29.30
N THR A 109 57.20 25.98 -28.70
CA THR A 109 57.56 26.29 -27.31
C THR A 109 56.33 26.45 -26.45
N ILE A 110 56.26 25.69 -25.37
CA ILE A 110 55.20 25.75 -24.37
C ILE A 110 55.74 26.49 -23.16
N SER A 111 55.13 27.63 -22.83
CA SER A 111 55.56 28.52 -21.76
C SER A 111 54.40 28.96 -20.84
N GLY A 112 53.29 28.22 -20.86
CA GLY A 112 52.17 28.43 -19.95
C GLY A 112 50.84 27.83 -20.41
N GLY A 113 50.62 27.68 -21.71
CA GLY A 113 49.40 27.06 -22.25
C GLY A 113 49.52 25.54 -22.42
N THR A 114 48.57 24.95 -23.13
CA THR A 114 48.53 23.50 -23.43
C THR A 114 48.74 23.25 -24.92
N LEU A 115 49.68 22.38 -25.27
CA LEU A 115 49.75 21.74 -26.59
C LEU A 115 49.05 20.38 -26.50
N SER A 116 48.13 20.11 -27.41
CA SER A 116 47.38 18.85 -27.45
C SER A 116 47.09 18.39 -28.88
N GLY A 117 46.36 17.29 -29.01
CA GLY A 117 45.87 16.76 -30.28
C GLY A 117 46.59 15.51 -30.75
N THR A 118 46.27 15.09 -31.97
CA THR A 118 46.71 13.80 -32.55
C THR A 118 47.59 13.98 -33.79
N GLY A 119 48.01 15.22 -34.05
CA GLY A 119 48.72 15.61 -35.25
C GLY A 119 50.23 15.44 -35.15
N THR A 120 50.95 16.04 -36.10
CA THR A 120 52.42 16.10 -36.11
C THR A 120 52.91 17.52 -35.87
N VAL A 121 53.88 17.69 -34.98
CA VAL A 121 54.55 18.98 -34.72
C VAL A 121 56.07 18.79 -34.82
N GLY A 122 56.80 19.91 -34.98
CA GLY A 122 58.26 19.89 -34.92
C GLY A 122 58.79 19.68 -33.50
N ASN A 123 60.01 20.11 -33.25
CA ASN A 123 60.64 20.02 -31.92
C ASN A 123 59.80 20.74 -30.86
N VAL A 124 59.63 20.16 -29.67
CA VAL A 124 58.89 20.75 -28.56
C VAL A 124 59.85 21.12 -27.43
N THR A 125 59.79 22.38 -26.99
CA THR A 125 60.47 22.83 -25.78
C THR A 125 59.42 23.29 -24.76
N MET A 126 59.46 22.77 -23.54
CA MET A 126 58.50 23.11 -22.49
C MET A 126 59.23 23.61 -21.24
N SER A 127 59.02 24.86 -20.86
CA SER A 127 59.52 25.42 -19.60
C SER A 127 58.45 25.55 -18.53
N SER A 128 57.18 25.61 -18.95
CA SER A 128 55.97 25.65 -18.13
C SER A 128 54.76 25.30 -19.01
N GLY A 129 53.54 25.24 -18.46
CA GLY A 129 52.36 24.81 -19.22
C GLY A 129 52.23 23.30 -19.30
N THR A 130 51.61 22.79 -20.37
CA THR A 130 51.26 21.36 -20.49
C THR A 130 51.44 20.81 -21.90
N LEU A 131 52.04 19.63 -22.02
CA LEU A 131 51.89 18.75 -23.19
C LEU A 131 50.84 17.69 -22.86
N ALA A 132 49.76 17.63 -23.63
CA ALA A 132 48.62 16.73 -23.42
C ALA A 132 48.25 15.95 -24.70
N PRO A 133 48.97 14.85 -25.00
CA PRO A 133 48.72 14.08 -26.21
C PRO A 133 47.28 13.60 -26.36
N GLY A 134 46.78 13.65 -27.61
CA GLY A 134 45.48 13.12 -28.00
C GLY A 134 44.27 14.00 -27.66
N ALA A 135 44.45 15.16 -27.02
CA ALA A 135 43.32 15.94 -26.47
C ALA A 135 42.40 15.07 -25.58
N LYS A 136 43.06 14.32 -24.67
CA LYS A 136 42.56 13.28 -23.76
C LYS A 136 42.87 11.84 -24.20
N ILE A 137 42.79 11.48 -25.49
CA ILE A 137 43.15 10.13 -25.99
C ILE A 137 43.80 10.17 -27.38
N GLY A 138 44.82 9.36 -27.62
CA GLY A 138 45.50 9.26 -28.91
C GLY A 138 46.92 9.80 -28.92
N ILE A 139 47.52 9.79 -30.11
CA ILE A 139 48.96 9.94 -30.29
C ILE A 139 49.27 11.30 -30.93
N ILE A 140 50.11 12.13 -30.28
CA ILE A 140 50.75 13.27 -30.94
C ILE A 140 52.14 12.83 -31.43
N ASN A 141 52.58 13.33 -32.57
CA ASN A 141 53.92 13.04 -33.10
C ASN A 141 54.79 14.29 -32.96
N THR A 142 55.95 14.15 -32.32
CA THR A 142 56.87 15.25 -32.01
C THR A 142 58.28 15.00 -32.56
N GLY A 143 59.03 16.09 -32.75
CA GLY A 143 60.48 16.04 -33.01
C GLY A 143 61.26 15.88 -31.71
N ASN A 144 62.37 16.61 -31.55
CA ASN A 144 63.09 16.63 -30.27
C ASN A 144 62.26 17.27 -29.17
N ASN A 145 62.21 16.62 -28.00
CA ASN A 145 61.51 17.08 -26.81
C ASN A 145 62.49 17.50 -25.72
N VAL A 146 62.38 18.75 -25.25
CA VAL A 146 63.19 19.29 -24.15
C VAL A 146 62.27 19.92 -23.10
N PHE A 147 62.08 19.27 -21.97
CA PHE A 147 61.19 19.72 -20.91
C PHE A 147 62.00 20.16 -19.69
N THR A 148 62.01 21.45 -19.38
CA THR A 148 62.72 22.01 -18.20
C THR A 148 61.77 22.38 -17.06
N GLY A 149 60.46 22.27 -17.30
CA GLY A 149 59.38 22.48 -16.33
C GLY A 149 58.02 22.13 -16.94
N GLY A 150 56.92 22.46 -16.25
CA GLY A 150 55.56 22.22 -16.75
C GLY A 150 55.04 20.80 -16.49
N ASN A 151 54.03 20.38 -17.26
CA ASN A 151 53.29 19.14 -17.05
C ASN A 151 53.24 18.29 -18.31
N PHE A 152 53.52 17.00 -18.19
CA PHE A 152 53.10 16.00 -19.16
C PHE A 152 51.80 15.36 -18.67
N SER A 153 50.71 15.50 -19.42
CA SER A 153 49.39 15.00 -19.04
C SER A 153 48.94 13.86 -19.93
N ALA A 154 48.59 12.72 -19.34
CA ALA A 154 48.12 11.54 -20.07
C ALA A 154 46.82 10.99 -19.47
N SER A 155 45.95 10.43 -20.31
CA SER A 155 44.77 9.69 -19.84
C SER A 155 44.80 8.25 -20.34
N LEU A 156 44.45 7.31 -19.46
CA LEU A 156 44.36 5.88 -19.75
C LEU A 156 42.89 5.48 -19.88
N PHE A 157 42.44 5.05 -21.06
CA PHE A 157 41.04 4.67 -21.32
C PHE A 157 40.85 3.18 -21.51
N SER A 158 41.78 2.50 -22.16
CA SER A 158 41.82 1.06 -22.34
C SER A 158 43.26 0.60 -22.53
N SER A 159 43.51 -0.70 -22.64
CA SER A 159 44.85 -1.25 -22.90
C SER A 159 45.45 -0.81 -24.25
N SER A 160 44.63 -0.33 -25.19
CA SER A 160 45.06 0.09 -26.52
C SER A 160 44.68 1.53 -26.86
N THR A 161 44.01 2.25 -25.97
CA THR A 161 43.52 3.61 -26.21
C THR A 161 43.89 4.46 -25.00
N TYR A 162 44.93 5.27 -25.16
CA TYR A 162 45.44 6.16 -24.14
C TYR A 162 46.23 7.31 -24.79
N SER A 163 46.60 8.33 -24.02
CA SER A 163 47.46 9.43 -24.48
C SER A 163 48.90 8.96 -24.66
N GLN A 164 49.48 9.21 -25.83
CA GLN A 164 50.88 8.90 -26.10
C GLN A 164 51.55 10.01 -26.92
N ASP A 165 52.78 10.34 -26.57
CA ASP A 165 53.67 11.13 -27.43
C ASP A 165 54.60 10.19 -28.19
N ASN A 166 54.59 10.26 -29.52
CA ASN A 166 55.48 9.50 -30.38
C ASN A 166 56.59 10.43 -30.87
N VAL A 167 57.79 10.21 -30.33
CA VAL A 167 58.94 11.11 -30.49
C VAL A 167 59.87 10.52 -31.53
N THR A 168 60.24 11.33 -32.52
CA THR A 168 61.13 10.93 -33.63
C THR A 168 62.57 11.41 -33.45
N GLY A 169 62.88 11.99 -32.30
CA GLY A 169 64.21 12.49 -31.94
C GLY A 169 64.39 12.45 -30.42
N THR A 170 65.28 13.26 -29.88
CA THR A 170 65.72 13.10 -28.48
C THR A 170 64.66 13.50 -27.45
N VAL A 171 64.63 12.81 -26.30
CA VAL A 171 63.81 13.19 -25.14
C VAL A 171 64.69 13.60 -23.94
N ASP A 172 64.59 14.87 -23.51
CA ASP A 172 65.25 15.39 -22.30
C ASP A 172 64.20 15.87 -21.27
N LEU A 173 64.04 15.11 -20.18
CA LEU A 173 63.14 15.37 -19.06
C LEU A 173 63.89 16.01 -17.90
N GLY A 174 63.62 17.27 -17.65
CA GLY A 174 64.14 18.03 -16.51
C GLY A 174 63.42 17.69 -15.20
N SER A 175 64.14 17.82 -14.08
CA SER A 175 63.67 17.46 -12.74
C SER A 175 62.44 18.25 -12.24
N ASN A 176 62.01 19.29 -12.97
CA ASN A 176 60.86 20.13 -12.63
C ASN A 176 59.61 19.84 -13.50
N THR A 177 59.66 18.84 -14.38
CA THR A 177 58.51 18.44 -15.19
C THR A 177 57.65 17.42 -14.45
N ALA A 178 56.39 17.75 -14.18
CA ALA A 178 55.44 16.86 -13.50
C ALA A 178 54.77 15.89 -14.47
N LEU A 179 54.47 14.68 -13.99
CA LEU A 179 53.65 13.70 -14.71
C LEU A 179 52.25 13.65 -14.10
N ASN A 180 51.24 13.99 -14.89
CA ASN A 180 49.83 13.96 -14.48
C ASN A 180 49.08 12.89 -15.28
N VAL A 181 48.82 11.75 -14.65
CA VAL A 181 48.08 10.66 -15.29
C VAL A 181 46.69 10.54 -14.69
N THR A 182 45.70 10.40 -15.57
CA THR A 182 44.33 10.05 -15.19
C THR A 182 43.96 8.71 -15.79
N ILE A 183 43.02 8.02 -15.15
CA ILE A 183 42.43 6.79 -15.68
C ILE A 183 40.92 6.98 -15.77
N ASP A 184 40.31 6.48 -16.85
CA ASP A 184 38.86 6.47 -16.96
C ASP A 184 38.25 5.69 -15.77
N PRO A 185 37.32 6.26 -15.00
CA PRO A 185 36.70 5.56 -13.87
C PRO A 185 36.01 4.23 -14.23
N ALA A 186 35.62 4.04 -15.49
CA ALA A 186 35.04 2.80 -16.00
C ALA A 186 36.09 1.77 -16.42
N TYR A 187 37.37 2.14 -16.51
CA TYR A 187 38.44 1.25 -16.93
C TYR A 187 39.14 0.62 -15.72
N THR A 188 39.14 -0.72 -15.68
CA THR A 188 39.91 -1.52 -14.72
C THR A 188 41.03 -2.25 -15.47
N PRO A 189 42.29 -1.80 -15.38
CA PRO A 189 43.41 -2.45 -16.05
C PRO A 189 43.61 -3.89 -15.55
N ALA A 190 43.89 -4.81 -16.48
CA ALA A 190 44.27 -6.17 -16.12
C ALA A 190 45.64 -6.20 -15.43
N SER A 191 45.86 -7.21 -14.57
CA SER A 191 47.17 -7.46 -13.94
C SER A 191 48.28 -7.52 -15.00
N GLY A 192 49.36 -6.75 -14.77
CA GLY A 192 50.49 -6.66 -15.70
C GLY A 192 50.28 -5.72 -16.89
N ALA A 193 49.17 -4.98 -16.99
CA ALA A 193 48.96 -4.00 -18.06
C ALA A 193 50.06 -2.93 -18.07
N THR A 194 50.53 -2.58 -19.27
CA THR A 194 51.56 -1.54 -19.50
C THR A 194 51.04 -0.44 -20.43
N PHE A 195 51.49 0.80 -20.22
CA PHE A 195 51.09 1.98 -20.99
C PHE A 195 52.33 2.82 -21.35
N THR A 196 52.67 2.89 -22.63
CA THR A 196 53.81 3.68 -23.13
C THR A 196 53.39 5.13 -23.33
N LEU A 197 53.67 6.00 -22.37
CA LEU A 197 53.26 7.41 -22.40
C LEU A 197 54.09 8.24 -23.38
N ILE A 198 55.40 7.96 -23.44
CA ILE A 198 56.33 8.51 -24.44
C ILE A 198 56.94 7.32 -25.16
N SER A 199 56.61 7.17 -26.44
CA SER A 199 57.25 6.22 -27.34
C SER A 199 58.42 6.95 -27.99
N ASN A 200 59.64 6.58 -27.63
CA ASN A 200 60.83 7.13 -28.26
C ASN A 200 61.24 6.31 -29.48
N ASP A 201 62.14 6.85 -30.30
CA ASP A 201 62.50 6.31 -31.61
C ASP A 201 63.43 5.07 -31.59
N ALA A 202 63.65 4.47 -30.42
CA ALA A 202 64.65 3.40 -30.18
C ALA A 202 66.13 3.76 -30.46
N THR A 203 66.46 5.00 -30.84
CA THR A 203 67.84 5.40 -31.20
C THR A 203 68.62 5.92 -30.00
N ASP A 204 68.00 6.80 -29.20
CA ASP A 204 68.65 7.45 -28.06
C ASP A 204 67.89 7.25 -26.74
N ALA A 205 68.59 7.30 -25.61
CA ALA A 205 67.96 7.09 -24.31
C ALA A 205 67.18 8.35 -23.88
N VAL A 206 66.02 8.15 -23.24
CA VAL A 206 65.35 9.23 -22.49
C VAL A 206 66.31 9.73 -21.41
N LYS A 207 66.63 11.02 -21.47
CA LYS A 207 67.53 11.66 -20.52
C LYS A 207 66.71 12.28 -19.39
N GLY A 208 67.11 12.02 -18.15
CA GLY A 208 66.46 12.56 -16.96
C GLY A 208 65.14 11.84 -16.62
N THR A 209 64.38 12.42 -15.68
CA THR A 209 63.14 11.82 -15.16
C THR A 209 62.08 12.88 -14.89
N PHE A 210 60.83 12.45 -14.75
CA PHE A 210 59.79 13.32 -14.21
C PHE A 210 60.08 13.64 -12.73
N SER A 211 59.56 14.77 -12.26
CA SER A 211 59.80 15.28 -10.92
C SER A 211 59.33 14.28 -9.85
N GLY A 212 60.25 13.88 -8.97
CA GLY A 212 59.97 12.95 -7.86
C GLY A 212 59.76 11.49 -8.27
N LEU A 213 59.92 11.15 -9.55
CA LEU A 213 59.70 9.80 -10.08
C LEU A 213 60.99 9.26 -10.67
N ALA A 214 61.83 8.63 -9.83
CA ALA A 214 63.00 7.90 -10.30
C ALA A 214 62.59 6.63 -11.08
N GLU A 215 63.54 5.97 -11.75
CA GLU A 215 63.31 4.66 -12.37
C GLU A 215 62.70 3.67 -11.36
N GLY A 216 61.60 3.02 -11.75
CA GLY A 216 60.86 2.07 -10.90
C GLY A 216 60.00 2.71 -9.81
N ALA A 217 59.93 4.06 -9.73
CA ALA A 217 59.11 4.73 -8.73
C ALA A 217 57.63 4.35 -8.87
N ALA A 218 56.95 4.20 -7.73
CA ALA A 218 55.54 3.89 -7.70
C ALA A 218 54.68 5.16 -7.81
N ILE A 219 53.63 5.09 -8.62
CA ILE A 219 52.63 6.15 -8.78
C ILE A 219 51.24 5.55 -8.61
N THR A 220 50.38 6.22 -7.83
CA THR A 220 48.98 5.81 -7.66
C THR A 220 48.10 6.64 -8.59
N VAL A 221 47.32 5.97 -9.44
CA VAL A 221 46.38 6.59 -10.38
C VAL A 221 45.00 5.96 -10.15
N GLY A 222 44.07 6.73 -9.58
CA GLY A 222 42.80 6.19 -9.10
C GLY A 222 43.01 5.14 -8.00
N SER A 223 42.41 3.96 -8.15
CA SER A 223 42.55 2.82 -7.24
C SER A 223 43.67 1.84 -7.63
N ASN A 224 44.53 2.25 -8.57
CA ASN A 224 45.59 1.42 -9.15
C ASN A 224 46.96 1.98 -8.80
N LYS A 225 47.91 1.09 -8.55
CA LYS A 225 49.32 1.42 -8.35
C LYS A 225 50.11 1.00 -9.58
N PHE A 226 50.92 1.89 -10.12
CA PHE A 226 51.80 1.66 -11.26
C PHE A 226 53.26 1.88 -10.85
N THR A 227 54.19 1.32 -11.61
CA THR A 227 55.60 1.71 -11.61
C THR A 227 55.95 2.37 -12.93
N ILE A 228 56.79 3.40 -12.89
CA ILE A 228 57.31 4.05 -14.10
C ILE A 228 58.67 3.47 -14.49
N SER A 229 58.92 3.34 -15.80
CA SER A 229 60.24 3.05 -16.36
C SER A 229 60.56 4.02 -17.49
N TYR A 230 61.80 4.49 -17.57
CA TYR A 230 62.36 5.36 -18.61
C TYR A 230 63.20 4.59 -19.64
N VAL A 231 63.33 3.27 -19.43
CA VAL A 231 63.98 2.31 -20.33
C VAL A 231 63.00 1.21 -20.73
N GLY A 232 61.70 1.51 -20.68
CA GLY A 232 60.63 0.56 -20.98
C GLY A 232 60.42 0.36 -22.47
N GLY A 233 59.45 -0.48 -22.83
CA GLY A 233 59.01 -0.71 -24.21
C GLY A 233 60.12 -1.25 -25.10
N THR A 234 60.61 -0.44 -26.05
CA THR A 234 61.73 -0.77 -26.95
C THR A 234 63.12 -0.62 -26.29
N GLY A 235 63.19 -0.15 -25.04
CA GLY A 235 64.43 0.01 -24.27
C GLY A 235 64.75 1.47 -23.90
N ASN A 236 63.99 2.42 -24.44
CA ASN A 236 64.13 3.86 -24.22
C ASN A 236 62.77 4.58 -24.15
N ASP A 237 61.69 3.87 -23.84
CA ASP A 237 60.36 4.46 -23.71
C ASP A 237 60.03 4.83 -22.26
N VAL A 238 59.10 5.79 -22.09
CA VAL A 238 58.50 6.06 -20.78
C VAL A 238 57.22 5.26 -20.61
N VAL A 239 57.27 4.22 -19.77
CA VAL A 239 56.21 3.23 -19.61
C VAL A 239 55.69 3.19 -18.18
N LEU A 240 54.37 3.18 -18.01
CA LEU A 240 53.72 2.80 -16.75
C LEU A 240 53.33 1.33 -16.79
N SER A 241 53.72 0.57 -15.77
CA SER A 241 53.35 -0.84 -15.61
C SER A 241 52.50 -1.03 -14.36
N LEU A 242 51.35 -1.69 -14.49
CA LEU A 242 50.46 -1.93 -13.35
C LEU A 242 51.10 -2.89 -12.35
N VAL A 243 51.15 -2.48 -11.09
CA VAL A 243 51.55 -3.35 -9.98
C VAL A 243 50.40 -4.30 -9.66
N SER A 244 50.66 -5.59 -9.79
CA SER A 244 49.68 -6.63 -9.44
C SER A 244 49.27 -6.53 -7.97
N LYS A 245 47.95 -6.53 -7.73
CA LYS A 245 47.42 -6.55 -6.37
C LYS A 245 47.63 -7.92 -5.73
N THR A 246 47.95 -7.92 -4.44
CA THR A 246 48.00 -9.13 -3.63
C THR A 246 46.57 -9.57 -3.30
N GLY A 247 46.31 -10.88 -3.25
CA GLY A 247 45.01 -11.39 -2.80
C GLY A 247 44.71 -10.97 -1.36
N SER A 248 43.43 -10.87 -1.01
CA SER A 248 42.98 -10.67 0.38
C SER A 248 42.03 -11.78 0.81
N VAL A 249 41.93 -11.99 2.11
CA VAL A 249 40.96 -12.92 2.74
C VAL A 249 40.15 -12.13 3.75
N THR A 250 38.82 -12.19 3.63
CA THR A 250 37.89 -11.56 4.57
C THR A 250 37.23 -12.64 5.43
N ALA A 251 37.39 -12.56 6.75
CA ALA A 251 36.62 -13.35 7.71
C ALA A 251 35.49 -12.49 8.29
N LEU A 252 34.34 -13.09 8.56
CA LEU A 252 33.19 -12.41 9.15
C LEU A 252 32.75 -13.13 10.43
N SER A 253 32.45 -12.36 11.47
CA SER A 253 31.84 -12.84 12.71
C SER A 253 30.68 -11.94 13.13
N SER A 254 29.80 -12.49 13.96
CA SER A 254 28.70 -11.78 14.63
C SER A 254 28.89 -11.91 16.13
N ASN A 255 28.68 -10.83 16.89
CA ASN A 255 28.81 -10.86 18.34
C ASN A 255 27.66 -11.60 19.06
N ALA A 256 26.53 -11.82 18.38
CA ALA A 256 25.35 -12.48 18.95
C ALA A 256 24.61 -13.28 17.87
N ASN A 257 24.76 -14.61 17.90
CA ASN A 257 24.05 -15.52 17.01
C ASN A 257 23.70 -16.84 17.74
N PRO A 258 22.42 -17.10 18.09
CA PRO A 258 21.24 -16.28 17.78
C PRO A 258 21.21 -14.92 18.51
N SER A 259 20.54 -13.94 17.91
CA SER A 259 20.16 -12.67 18.55
C SER A 259 18.64 -12.60 18.78
N ASN A 260 18.14 -11.59 19.50
CA ASN A 260 16.71 -11.32 19.64
C ASN A 260 16.30 -10.11 18.79
N TYR A 261 15.08 -10.12 18.25
CA TYR A 261 14.54 -8.98 17.51
C TYR A 261 14.66 -7.66 18.29
N GLY A 262 15.15 -6.61 17.62
CA GLY A 262 15.39 -5.29 18.20
C GLY A 262 16.69 -5.17 19.02
N SER A 263 17.42 -6.26 19.27
CA SER A 263 18.74 -6.21 19.90
C SER A 263 19.80 -5.74 18.90
N SER A 264 20.77 -4.94 19.34
CA SER A 264 21.91 -4.56 18.51
C SER A 264 22.83 -5.75 18.27
N VAL A 265 23.12 -6.04 17.00
CA VAL A 265 24.08 -7.04 16.54
C VAL A 265 25.21 -6.33 15.83
N THR A 266 26.45 -6.62 16.20
CA THR A 266 27.66 -6.12 15.56
C THR A 266 28.30 -7.22 14.73
N PHE A 267 28.44 -6.95 13.44
CA PHE A 267 29.21 -7.74 12.50
C PHE A 267 30.63 -7.20 12.40
N THR A 268 31.60 -8.09 12.49
CA THR A 268 33.03 -7.76 12.44
C THR A 268 33.66 -8.47 11.25
N ALA A 269 34.09 -7.69 10.26
CA ALA A 269 34.89 -8.15 9.13
C ALA A 269 36.37 -7.95 9.44
N THR A 270 37.16 -9.02 9.38
CA THR A 270 38.61 -8.99 9.52
C THR A 270 39.23 -9.33 8.17
N VAL A 271 39.97 -8.38 7.60
CA VAL A 271 40.60 -8.52 6.29
C VAL A 271 42.09 -8.69 6.48
N THR A 272 42.64 -9.73 5.86
CA THR A 272 44.07 -10.06 5.91
C THR A 272 44.62 -10.21 4.49
N ALA A 273 45.91 -9.99 4.33
CA ALA A 273 46.60 -10.35 3.10
C ALA A 273 46.56 -11.87 2.92
N ALA A 274 46.21 -12.34 1.71
CA ALA A 274 46.24 -13.78 1.40
C ALA A 274 47.67 -14.35 1.42
N SER A 275 48.66 -13.49 1.23
CA SER A 275 50.09 -13.79 1.30
C SER A 275 50.86 -12.54 1.73
N GLY A 276 51.91 -12.69 2.54
CA GLY A 276 52.71 -11.57 3.06
C GLY A 276 52.19 -11.01 4.39
N SER A 277 52.76 -9.87 4.83
CA SER A 277 52.52 -9.32 6.18
C SER A 277 51.87 -7.92 6.20
N GLY A 278 51.48 -7.38 5.04
CA GLY A 278 50.86 -6.06 4.99
C GLY A 278 49.39 -6.09 5.43
N ILE A 279 48.90 -4.95 5.91
CA ILE A 279 47.54 -4.81 6.43
C ILE A 279 46.68 -4.11 5.36
N PRO A 280 45.62 -4.76 4.85
CA PRO A 280 44.68 -4.13 3.92
C PRO A 280 44.03 -2.89 4.52
N THR A 281 43.81 -1.88 3.70
CA THR A 281 43.17 -0.59 4.06
C THR A 281 41.88 -0.40 3.27
N GLY A 282 41.08 0.63 3.59
CA GLY A 282 39.85 0.93 2.87
C GLY A 282 38.59 0.49 3.63
N THR A 283 37.61 -0.08 2.93
CA THR A 283 36.28 -0.38 3.51
C THR A 283 35.85 -1.83 3.29
N ALA A 284 34.96 -2.30 4.16
CA ALA A 284 34.17 -3.52 3.97
C ALA A 284 32.67 -3.19 3.96
N SER A 285 31.95 -3.72 2.99
CA SER A 285 30.48 -3.61 2.85
C SER A 285 29.80 -4.88 3.38
N PHE A 286 28.77 -4.73 4.21
CA PHE A 286 28.03 -5.82 4.85
C PHE A 286 26.67 -6.01 4.19
N PHE A 287 26.31 -7.24 3.86
CA PHE A 287 25.11 -7.57 3.11
C PHE A 287 24.26 -8.63 3.80
N ALA A 288 22.93 -8.53 3.68
CA ALA A 288 22.00 -9.62 3.90
C ALA A 288 21.49 -10.12 2.54
N GLY A 289 22.02 -11.26 2.08
CA GLY A 289 21.86 -11.67 0.68
C GLY A 289 22.43 -10.61 -0.28
N ALA A 290 21.60 -10.04 -1.15
CA ALA A 290 22.00 -8.97 -2.07
C ALA A 290 21.82 -7.54 -1.48
N THR A 291 21.16 -7.41 -0.33
CA THR A 291 20.84 -6.10 0.26
C THR A 291 22.01 -5.57 1.07
N LEU A 292 22.53 -4.39 0.71
CA LEU A 292 23.53 -3.68 1.51
C LEU A 292 22.90 -3.23 2.84
N LEU A 293 23.47 -3.69 3.95
CA LEU A 293 23.08 -3.26 5.29
C LEU A 293 23.85 -2.00 5.70
N GLY A 294 25.13 -1.93 5.34
CA GLY A 294 26.01 -0.82 5.67
C GLY A 294 27.47 -1.14 5.34
N SER A 295 28.38 -0.26 5.75
CA SER A 295 29.82 -0.41 5.54
C SER A 295 30.61 0.04 6.75
N GLY A 296 31.82 -0.49 6.93
CA GLY A 296 32.80 -0.03 7.91
C GLY A 296 34.17 0.21 7.28
N THR A 297 34.91 1.19 7.80
CA THR A 297 36.31 1.42 7.43
C THR A 297 37.21 0.48 8.21
N LEU A 298 38.21 -0.09 7.54
CA LEU A 298 39.23 -0.91 8.19
C LEU A 298 40.08 -0.04 9.12
N ASN A 299 40.24 -0.47 10.37
CA ASN A 299 41.19 0.14 11.30
C ASN A 299 42.63 -0.34 11.02
N GLY A 300 43.59 0.10 11.85
CA GLY A 300 45.01 -0.28 11.72
C GLY A 300 45.32 -1.78 11.90
N SER A 301 44.32 -2.62 12.21
CA SER A 301 44.43 -4.07 12.29
C SER A 301 43.64 -4.79 11.18
N GLY A 302 43.18 -4.06 10.15
CA GLY A 302 42.40 -4.62 9.05
C GLY A 302 40.97 -5.00 9.42
N VAL A 303 40.43 -4.42 10.51
CA VAL A 303 39.10 -4.76 11.02
C VAL A 303 38.10 -3.65 10.73
N ALA A 304 36.97 -4.01 10.15
CA ALA A 304 35.80 -3.16 9.97
C ALA A 304 34.60 -3.72 10.73
N THR A 305 33.78 -2.86 11.33
CA THR A 305 32.59 -3.27 12.09
C THR A 305 31.35 -2.55 11.60
N PHE A 306 30.20 -3.22 11.66
CA PHE A 306 28.89 -2.65 11.38
C PHE A 306 27.86 -3.17 12.39
N SER A 307 27.12 -2.28 13.04
CA SER A 307 26.10 -2.63 14.02
C SER A 307 24.69 -2.31 13.52
N THR A 308 23.74 -3.21 13.76
CA THR A 308 22.33 -3.01 13.42
C THR A 308 21.40 -3.68 14.44
N SER A 309 20.25 -3.06 14.69
CA SER A 309 19.13 -3.63 15.46
C SER A 309 17.88 -3.88 14.62
N SER A 310 17.96 -3.68 13.30
CA SER A 310 16.81 -3.71 12.38
C SER A 310 16.61 -5.07 11.70
N LEU A 311 17.41 -6.08 12.03
CA LEU A 311 17.25 -7.42 11.45
C LEU A 311 15.91 -8.02 11.89
N ALA A 312 15.11 -8.45 10.92
CA ALA A 312 13.83 -9.09 11.16
C ALA A 312 14.03 -10.49 11.77
N GLY A 313 13.01 -10.96 12.50
CA GLY A 313 13.00 -12.32 13.03
C GLY A 313 13.10 -13.35 11.90
N SER A 314 14.08 -14.25 12.00
CA SER A 314 14.45 -15.19 10.94
C SER A 314 15.15 -16.41 11.53
N ALA A 315 14.88 -17.58 10.95
CA ALA A 315 15.59 -18.82 11.28
C ALA A 315 17.03 -18.86 10.72
N GLY A 316 17.43 -17.86 9.92
CA GLY A 316 18.77 -17.72 9.37
C GLY A 316 18.82 -16.73 8.21
N THR A 317 19.36 -15.54 8.46
CA THR A 317 19.65 -14.54 7.43
C THR A 317 21.11 -14.68 7.02
N SER A 318 21.38 -14.90 5.74
CA SER A 318 22.75 -15.03 5.21
C SER A 318 23.44 -13.66 5.19
N ILE A 319 24.42 -13.46 6.07
CA ILE A 319 25.23 -12.23 6.15
C ILE A 319 26.61 -12.46 5.56
N THR A 320 27.05 -11.58 4.68
CA THR A 320 28.40 -11.58 4.10
C THR A 320 29.05 -10.21 4.23
N ALA A 321 30.37 -10.16 4.33
CA ALA A 321 31.15 -8.94 4.22
C ALA A 321 32.05 -9.00 2.98
N THR A 322 32.03 -7.94 2.18
CA THR A 322 32.88 -7.78 0.99
C THR A 322 33.86 -6.65 1.24
N TYR A 323 35.15 -6.98 1.27
CA TYR A 323 36.22 -5.99 1.23
C TYR A 323 36.32 -5.39 -0.17
N ASN A 324 36.30 -4.06 -0.26
CA ASN A 324 36.23 -3.31 -1.52
C ASN A 324 37.58 -3.19 -2.25
N GLY A 325 38.67 -3.77 -1.70
CA GLY A 325 40.00 -3.66 -2.26
C GLY A 325 40.67 -2.31 -1.98
N ASP A 326 41.98 -2.24 -2.21
CA ASP A 326 42.76 -1.00 -2.18
C ASP A 326 43.83 -1.05 -3.30
N PRO A 327 44.72 -0.04 -3.44
CA PRO A 327 45.75 -0.06 -4.49
C PRO A 327 46.73 -1.23 -4.43
N SER A 328 46.84 -1.90 -3.28
CA SER A 328 47.75 -3.03 -3.04
C SER A 328 47.05 -4.38 -2.93
N TYR A 329 45.76 -4.40 -2.54
CA TYR A 329 45.00 -5.63 -2.28
C TYR A 329 43.72 -5.72 -3.12
N SER A 330 43.48 -6.90 -3.68
CA SER A 330 42.25 -7.21 -4.41
C SER A 330 41.05 -7.34 -3.47
N THR A 331 39.85 -7.21 -4.03
CA THR A 331 38.59 -7.46 -3.31
C THR A 331 38.52 -8.90 -2.79
N SER A 332 37.79 -9.12 -1.71
CA SER A 332 37.44 -10.46 -1.22
C SER A 332 36.10 -10.44 -0.50
N THR A 333 35.41 -11.58 -0.49
CA THR A 333 34.13 -11.73 0.21
C THR A 333 34.23 -12.86 1.23
N SER A 334 33.69 -12.64 2.42
CA SER A 334 33.66 -13.65 3.47
C SER A 334 32.76 -14.83 3.13
N SER A 335 32.98 -15.96 3.78
CA SER A 335 31.93 -16.96 3.94
C SER A 335 30.70 -16.35 4.60
N ALA A 336 29.52 -16.87 4.29
CA ALA A 336 28.27 -16.39 4.88
C ALA A 336 28.16 -16.80 6.36
N VAL A 337 27.75 -15.86 7.22
CA VAL A 337 27.26 -16.12 8.57
C VAL A 337 25.74 -16.24 8.49
N SER A 338 25.18 -17.40 8.85
CA SER A 338 23.74 -17.58 8.99
C SER A 338 23.27 -16.98 10.31
N GLN A 339 22.87 -15.71 10.30
CA GLN A 339 22.43 -14.97 11.47
C GLN A 339 20.99 -15.37 11.84
N VAL A 340 20.81 -16.03 12.97
CA VAL A 340 19.49 -16.34 13.54
C VAL A 340 19.02 -15.15 14.37
N VAL A 341 17.76 -14.74 14.19
CA VAL A 341 17.11 -13.69 14.98
C VAL A 341 15.82 -14.27 15.56
N ASN A 342 15.81 -14.50 16.86
CA ASN A 342 14.65 -14.95 17.60
C ASN A 342 13.58 -13.86 17.61
N LYS A 343 12.34 -14.24 17.33
CA LYS A 343 11.18 -13.35 17.42
C LYS A 343 10.97 -12.85 18.85
N GLY A 344 10.55 -11.61 18.98
CA GLY A 344 10.16 -11.00 20.26
C GLY A 344 8.84 -11.56 20.81
N ALA A 345 8.61 -11.36 22.09
CA ALA A 345 7.32 -11.62 22.72
C ALA A 345 6.31 -10.52 22.35
N SER A 346 5.04 -10.89 22.20
CA SER A 346 3.91 -9.98 22.09
C SER A 346 2.91 -10.17 23.22
N VAL A 347 2.16 -9.11 23.52
CA VAL A 347 1.05 -9.14 24.50
C VAL A 347 -0.23 -8.81 23.76
N ALA A 348 -1.24 -9.66 23.91
CA ALA A 348 -2.57 -9.47 23.34
C ALA A 348 -3.60 -9.24 24.46
N ALA A 349 -4.55 -8.35 24.23
CA ALA A 349 -5.72 -8.16 25.07
C ALA A 349 -6.98 -8.07 24.18
N VAL A 350 -8.14 -8.36 24.75
CA VAL A 350 -9.43 -8.23 24.06
C VAL A 350 -10.44 -7.52 24.95
N THR A 351 -11.18 -6.59 24.37
CA THR A 351 -12.29 -5.88 25.03
C THR A 351 -13.58 -6.05 24.22
N SER A 352 -14.71 -5.94 24.90
CA SER A 352 -16.04 -5.93 24.29
C SER A 352 -16.62 -4.52 24.33
N GLY A 353 -17.26 -4.10 23.24
CA GLY A 353 -17.96 -2.83 23.16
C GLY A 353 -19.26 -2.79 23.97
N THR A 354 -19.85 -3.94 24.31
CA THR A 354 -21.08 -4.02 25.13
C THR A 354 -21.12 -5.35 25.88
N ASN A 355 -21.19 -5.30 27.20
CA ASN A 355 -21.26 -6.48 28.06
C ASN A 355 -22.03 -6.15 29.36
N PRO A 356 -23.20 -6.76 29.63
CA PRO A 356 -23.84 -7.83 28.85
C PRO A 356 -24.51 -7.35 27.55
N THR A 357 -24.72 -8.28 26.61
CA THR A 357 -25.61 -8.12 25.44
C THR A 357 -26.86 -8.98 25.59
N VAL A 358 -27.84 -8.83 24.70
CA VAL A 358 -28.99 -9.75 24.57
C VAL A 358 -28.88 -10.62 23.31
N PHE A 359 -29.61 -11.73 23.23
CA PHE A 359 -29.61 -12.61 22.07
C PHE A 359 -29.90 -11.86 20.76
N GLY A 360 -29.08 -12.11 19.73
CA GLY A 360 -29.17 -11.46 18.43
C GLY A 360 -28.63 -10.01 18.38
N GLN A 361 -28.26 -9.41 19.51
CA GLN A 361 -27.61 -8.10 19.54
C GLN A 361 -26.18 -8.20 19.00
N SER A 362 -25.84 -7.35 18.03
CA SER A 362 -24.46 -7.24 17.53
C SER A 362 -23.53 -6.67 18.61
N VAL A 363 -22.39 -7.31 18.82
CA VAL A 363 -21.32 -6.89 19.72
C VAL A 363 -20.00 -6.79 18.96
N THR A 364 -19.23 -5.75 19.26
CA THR A 364 -17.91 -5.52 18.66
C THR A 364 -16.81 -5.85 19.65
N PHE A 365 -15.93 -6.77 19.30
CA PHE A 365 -14.71 -7.06 20.02
C PHE A 365 -13.53 -6.28 19.41
N THR A 366 -12.72 -5.68 20.26
CA THR A 366 -11.45 -5.06 19.88
C THR A 366 -10.33 -5.83 20.54
N ALA A 367 -9.46 -6.44 19.73
CA ALA A 367 -8.18 -6.94 20.21
C ALA A 367 -7.11 -5.85 20.08
N THR A 368 -6.24 -5.74 21.08
CA THR A 368 -5.02 -4.92 21.03
C THR A 368 -3.80 -5.83 21.13
N VAL A 369 -2.78 -5.57 20.31
CA VAL A 369 -1.52 -6.33 20.31
C VAL A 369 -0.34 -5.37 20.40
N PHE A 370 0.53 -5.59 21.39
CA PHE A 370 1.75 -4.81 21.59
C PHE A 370 2.99 -5.70 21.51
N GLY A 371 4.08 -5.13 21.04
CA GLY A 371 5.42 -5.72 21.02
C GLY A 371 6.43 -4.75 21.64
N GLY A 372 7.55 -5.26 22.15
CA GLY A 372 8.59 -4.44 22.82
C GLY A 372 9.42 -3.54 21.90
N GLY A 373 9.19 -3.58 20.58
CA GLY A 373 9.93 -2.82 19.56
C GLY A 373 8.99 -2.25 18.49
N ALA A 374 9.24 -2.55 17.20
CA ALA A 374 8.38 -2.09 16.11
C ALA A 374 6.94 -2.60 16.26
N ARG A 375 6.00 -1.93 15.60
CA ARG A 375 4.58 -2.27 15.69
C ARG A 375 4.31 -3.68 15.13
N PRO A 376 3.64 -4.57 15.88
CA PRO A 376 3.21 -5.87 15.36
C PRO A 376 2.28 -5.72 14.15
N THR A 377 2.41 -6.63 13.20
CA THR A 377 1.62 -6.73 11.96
C THR A 377 0.92 -8.09 11.88
N GLY A 378 0.11 -8.35 10.85
CA GLY A 378 -0.59 -9.63 10.69
C GLY A 378 -2.03 -9.61 11.20
N SER A 379 -2.56 -10.76 11.61
CA SER A 379 -3.98 -10.95 11.91
C SER A 379 -4.25 -11.49 13.30
N VAL A 380 -5.44 -11.18 13.81
CA VAL A 380 -5.99 -11.69 15.06
C VAL A 380 -7.27 -12.48 14.78
N SER A 381 -7.36 -13.68 15.33
CA SER A 381 -8.54 -14.55 15.27
C SER A 381 -9.29 -14.51 16.61
N PHE A 382 -10.60 -14.32 16.57
CA PHE A 382 -11.47 -14.24 17.75
C PHE A 382 -12.21 -15.56 17.95
N TYR A 383 -12.17 -16.10 19.16
CA TYR A 383 -12.78 -17.37 19.51
C TYR A 383 -13.80 -17.22 20.64
N ALA A 384 -14.85 -18.04 20.62
CA ALA A 384 -15.69 -18.34 21.78
C ALA A 384 -15.42 -19.79 22.22
N GLY A 385 -14.70 -19.97 23.33
CA GLY A 385 -14.14 -21.28 23.68
C GLY A 385 -13.19 -21.77 22.59
N ALA A 386 -13.49 -22.92 21.99
CA ALA A 386 -12.72 -23.49 20.86
C ALA A 386 -13.26 -23.06 19.47
N THR A 387 -14.41 -22.40 19.40
CA THR A 387 -15.07 -22.06 18.13
C THR A 387 -14.54 -20.74 17.58
N LEU A 388 -14.03 -20.75 16.36
CA LEU A 388 -13.63 -19.52 15.65
C LEU A 388 -14.88 -18.71 15.27
N LEU A 389 -14.95 -17.46 15.74
CA LEU A 389 -16.01 -16.53 15.36
C LEU A 389 -15.65 -15.77 14.07
N GLY A 390 -14.38 -15.41 13.92
CA GLY A 390 -13.88 -14.66 12.78
C GLY A 390 -12.45 -14.16 13.00
N SER A 391 -11.88 -13.51 11.99
CA SER A 391 -10.53 -12.93 12.07
C SER A 391 -10.51 -11.53 11.48
N SER A 392 -9.57 -10.71 11.94
CA SER A 392 -9.39 -9.33 11.49
C SER A 392 -7.90 -8.98 11.48
N ALA A 393 -7.46 -8.19 10.49
CA ALA A 393 -6.09 -7.73 10.40
C ALA A 393 -5.82 -6.62 11.42
N LEU A 394 -4.58 -6.53 11.91
CA LEU A 394 -4.14 -5.40 12.73
C LEU A 394 -4.08 -4.13 11.88
N SER A 395 -4.86 -3.12 12.27
CA SER A 395 -4.73 -1.73 11.83
C SER A 395 -4.21 -0.89 12.99
N GLY A 396 -2.98 -0.40 12.88
CA GLY A 396 -2.26 0.11 14.04
C GLY A 396 -1.97 -1.03 15.03
N PHE A 397 -2.40 -0.88 16.28
CA PHE A 397 -2.29 -1.91 17.32
C PHE A 397 -3.59 -2.71 17.50
N ARG A 398 -4.60 -2.49 16.66
CA ARG A 398 -5.98 -2.96 16.90
C ARG A 398 -6.50 -3.85 15.78
N ALA A 399 -7.17 -4.93 16.15
CA ALA A 399 -8.01 -5.72 15.25
C ALA A 399 -9.45 -5.67 15.78
N VAL A 400 -10.42 -5.46 14.90
CA VAL A 400 -11.83 -5.26 15.28
C VAL A 400 -12.70 -6.28 14.57
N PHE A 401 -13.60 -6.92 15.31
CA PHE A 401 -14.53 -7.93 14.81
C PHE A 401 -15.89 -7.79 15.47
N SER A 402 -16.97 -7.84 14.70
CA SER A 402 -18.35 -7.76 15.20
C SER A 402 -19.13 -9.03 14.89
N THR A 403 -19.97 -9.47 15.83
CA THR A 403 -20.84 -10.64 15.67
C THR A 403 -22.16 -10.48 16.43
N SER A 404 -23.22 -11.14 15.96
CA SER A 404 -24.52 -11.25 16.63
C SER A 404 -24.93 -12.70 16.90
N THR A 405 -24.02 -13.67 16.67
CA THR A 405 -24.34 -15.11 16.68
C THR A 405 -24.06 -15.81 18.00
N LEU A 406 -23.67 -15.07 19.04
CA LEU A 406 -23.38 -15.64 20.36
C LEU A 406 -24.65 -16.19 21.01
N THR A 407 -24.51 -17.34 21.67
CA THR A 407 -25.60 -18.02 22.39
C THR A 407 -25.82 -17.39 23.77
N VAL A 408 -27.05 -17.49 24.30
CA VAL A 408 -27.40 -17.08 25.67
C VAL A 408 -26.60 -17.89 26.69
N ALA A 409 -25.51 -17.30 27.20
CA ALA A 409 -24.58 -17.88 28.15
C ALA A 409 -23.52 -16.83 28.55
N ALA A 410 -22.66 -17.21 29.49
CA ALA A 410 -21.35 -16.59 29.67
C ALA A 410 -20.38 -17.18 28.62
N ASN A 411 -20.10 -16.44 27.55
CA ASN A 411 -19.25 -16.86 26.44
C ASN A 411 -17.78 -16.47 26.73
N SER A 412 -16.86 -17.43 26.70
CA SER A 412 -15.43 -17.21 26.94
C SER A 412 -14.73 -16.73 25.66
N ILE A 413 -14.47 -15.43 25.56
CA ILE A 413 -13.88 -14.81 24.37
C ILE A 413 -12.36 -14.70 24.51
N THR A 414 -11.64 -15.14 23.49
CA THR A 414 -10.18 -14.91 23.37
C THR A 414 -9.84 -14.32 22.00
N ALA A 415 -8.75 -13.55 21.97
CA ALA A 415 -8.14 -13.05 20.75
C ALA A 415 -6.77 -13.70 20.59
N ASN A 416 -6.58 -14.43 19.49
CA ASN A 416 -5.33 -15.11 19.16
C ASN A 416 -4.61 -14.34 18.06
N TYR A 417 -3.47 -13.74 18.40
CA TYR A 417 -2.58 -13.11 17.45
C TYR A 417 -1.67 -14.15 16.79
N GLY A 418 -1.71 -14.24 15.46
CA GLY A 418 -0.97 -15.23 14.67
C GLY A 418 0.56 -15.03 14.60
N GLY A 419 1.09 -13.99 15.22
CA GLY A 419 2.50 -13.60 15.07
C GLY A 419 2.79 -12.94 13.73
N ASP A 420 4.03 -12.47 13.56
CA ASP A 420 4.54 -11.95 12.30
C ASP A 420 6.03 -12.30 12.12
N ALA A 421 6.74 -11.60 11.23
CA ALA A 421 8.18 -11.81 11.03
C ALA A 421 8.98 -11.57 12.32
N ASN A 422 8.55 -10.66 13.18
CA ASN A 422 9.30 -10.15 14.32
C ASN A 422 8.76 -10.60 15.68
N TYR A 423 7.49 -11.00 15.76
CA TYR A 423 6.81 -11.36 17.01
C TYR A 423 6.19 -12.76 16.96
N ASN A 424 6.23 -13.45 18.10
CA ASN A 424 5.59 -14.74 18.28
C ASN A 424 4.06 -14.63 18.33
N THR A 425 3.38 -15.77 18.27
CA THR A 425 1.93 -15.84 18.52
C THR A 425 1.60 -15.52 19.98
N THR A 426 0.48 -14.86 20.24
CA THR A 426 0.00 -14.62 21.61
C THR A 426 -1.52 -14.77 21.69
N ILE A 427 -2.00 -15.42 22.74
CA ILE A 427 -3.43 -15.51 23.07
C ILE A 427 -3.72 -14.53 24.21
N SER A 428 -4.79 -13.73 24.08
CA SER A 428 -5.24 -12.85 25.16
C SER A 428 -5.73 -13.64 26.37
N PRO A 429 -5.75 -13.03 27.57
CA PRO A 429 -6.60 -13.54 28.65
C PRO A 429 -8.06 -13.70 28.21
N ILE A 430 -8.79 -14.59 28.88
CA ILE A 430 -10.22 -14.81 28.61
C ILE A 430 -11.03 -13.58 29.03
N LEU A 431 -11.84 -13.08 28.11
CA LEU A 431 -12.91 -12.10 28.36
C LEU A 431 -14.25 -12.83 28.41
N THR A 432 -14.95 -12.76 29.54
CA THR A 432 -16.31 -13.31 29.64
C THR A 432 -17.34 -12.36 29.06
N GLN A 433 -17.92 -12.68 27.90
CA GLN A 433 -19.05 -11.96 27.30
C GLN A 433 -20.37 -12.61 27.75
N THR A 434 -21.16 -11.89 28.54
CA THR A 434 -22.48 -12.36 28.95
C THR A 434 -23.52 -12.01 27.90
N VAL A 435 -24.29 -13.01 27.46
CA VAL A 435 -25.45 -12.84 26.59
C VAL A 435 -26.71 -13.26 27.36
N ASN A 436 -27.60 -12.29 27.56
CA ASN A 436 -28.90 -12.49 28.20
C ASN A 436 -29.97 -12.84 27.17
N LYS A 437 -31.11 -13.36 27.63
CA LYS A 437 -32.30 -13.51 26.77
C LYS A 437 -32.78 -12.14 26.29
N ALA A 438 -33.25 -12.09 25.04
CA ALA A 438 -33.87 -10.89 24.47
C ALA A 438 -35.34 -10.78 24.91
N ASN A 439 -35.83 -9.54 25.07
CA ASN A 439 -37.24 -9.30 25.35
C ASN A 439 -38.10 -9.52 24.10
N THR A 440 -39.38 -9.83 24.30
CA THR A 440 -40.37 -10.00 23.22
C THR A 440 -41.62 -9.17 23.46
N THR A 441 -42.40 -8.96 22.41
CA THR A 441 -43.76 -8.40 22.47
C THR A 441 -44.74 -9.35 21.80
N THR A 442 -45.89 -9.58 22.44
CA THR A 442 -47.03 -10.33 21.88
C THR A 442 -48.10 -9.33 21.42
N ALA A 443 -47.89 -8.70 20.26
CA ALA A 443 -48.55 -7.43 19.93
C ALA A 443 -49.82 -7.55 19.07
N SER A 444 -49.95 -8.56 18.22
CA SER A 444 -51.10 -8.66 17.29
C SER A 444 -51.91 -9.91 17.56
N LEU A 445 -53.08 -9.76 18.18
CA LEU A 445 -54.09 -10.81 18.28
C LEU A 445 -55.21 -10.52 17.28
N ALA A 446 -55.45 -11.45 16.36
CA ALA A 446 -56.50 -11.36 15.35
C ALA A 446 -57.45 -12.55 15.44
N SER A 447 -58.68 -12.37 14.97
CA SER A 447 -59.68 -13.43 14.82
C SER A 447 -60.02 -13.59 13.34
N SER A 448 -60.16 -14.83 12.89
CA SER A 448 -60.60 -15.15 11.52
C SER A 448 -62.05 -14.77 11.25
N LEU A 449 -62.87 -14.61 12.29
CA LEU A 449 -64.30 -14.35 12.16
C LEU A 449 -64.84 -13.62 13.39
N ASN A 450 -65.24 -12.35 13.23
CA ASN A 450 -65.80 -11.54 14.30
C ASN A 450 -66.78 -10.49 13.74
N PRO A 451 -68.11 -10.60 13.99
CA PRO A 451 -68.79 -11.61 14.82
C PRO A 451 -68.82 -13.01 14.19
N ALA A 452 -68.87 -14.05 15.03
CA ALA A 452 -69.14 -15.44 14.64
C ALA A 452 -70.54 -15.90 15.09
N LEU A 453 -71.11 -16.97 14.50
CA LEU A 453 -72.30 -17.61 15.08
C LEU A 453 -71.90 -18.68 16.11
N LEU A 454 -72.76 -18.92 17.09
CA LEU A 454 -72.58 -19.97 18.10
C LEU A 454 -72.27 -21.32 17.44
N GLY A 455 -71.18 -21.96 17.88
CA GLY A 455 -70.70 -23.23 17.33
C GLY A 455 -69.83 -23.12 16.07
N GLN A 456 -69.69 -21.94 15.45
CA GLN A 456 -68.75 -21.76 14.34
C GLN A 456 -67.30 -21.76 14.82
N SER A 457 -66.41 -22.31 13.98
CA SER A 457 -64.98 -22.33 14.25
C SER A 457 -64.38 -20.93 14.05
N VAL A 458 -63.72 -20.41 15.08
CA VAL A 458 -62.94 -19.17 15.05
C VAL A 458 -61.48 -19.52 15.26
N THR A 459 -60.60 -18.99 14.40
CA THR A 459 -59.15 -19.10 14.58
C THR A 459 -58.58 -17.79 15.11
N PHE A 460 -57.93 -17.86 16.26
CA PHE A 460 -57.15 -16.76 16.81
C PHE A 460 -55.69 -16.88 16.37
N THR A 461 -55.10 -15.76 15.96
CA THR A 461 -53.70 -15.70 15.52
C THR A 461 -52.97 -14.64 16.32
N ALA A 462 -51.85 -15.02 16.94
CA ALA A 462 -50.98 -14.16 17.75
C ALA A 462 -49.58 -14.08 17.11
N THR A 463 -49.04 -12.87 16.98
CA THR A 463 -47.64 -12.66 16.52
C THR A 463 -46.76 -12.22 17.69
N VAL A 464 -45.61 -12.88 17.82
CA VAL A 464 -44.57 -12.59 18.81
C VAL A 464 -43.32 -12.12 18.09
N ALA A 465 -42.79 -10.97 18.48
CA ALA A 465 -41.59 -10.39 17.89
C ALA A 465 -40.53 -10.08 18.97
N ALA A 466 -39.25 -10.15 18.58
CA ALA A 466 -38.14 -9.70 19.41
C ALA A 466 -38.15 -8.16 19.55
N VAL A 467 -37.74 -7.68 20.72
CA VAL A 467 -37.60 -6.24 21.01
C VAL A 467 -36.13 -5.83 20.86
N SER A 468 -35.89 -4.77 20.08
CA SER A 468 -34.57 -4.15 19.93
C SER A 468 -33.97 -3.78 21.30
N PRO A 469 -32.66 -4.02 21.54
CA PRO A 469 -31.63 -4.40 20.57
C PRO A 469 -31.52 -5.90 20.28
N GLY A 470 -32.39 -6.74 20.84
CA GLY A 470 -32.45 -8.15 20.51
C GLY A 470 -32.97 -8.39 19.10
N ALA A 471 -32.58 -9.52 18.51
CA ALA A 471 -32.98 -9.90 17.16
C ALA A 471 -33.20 -11.42 17.05
N GLY A 472 -33.82 -11.85 15.95
CA GLY A 472 -34.22 -13.24 15.71
C GLY A 472 -35.72 -13.45 15.84
N ILE A 473 -36.16 -14.67 15.58
CA ILE A 473 -37.58 -15.07 15.58
C ILE A 473 -37.82 -15.94 16.82
N PRO A 474 -38.72 -15.54 17.74
CA PRO A 474 -39.07 -16.35 18.90
C PRO A 474 -39.67 -17.71 18.50
N SER A 475 -39.36 -18.75 19.28
CA SER A 475 -39.87 -20.11 19.11
C SER A 475 -40.71 -20.55 20.31
N GLY A 476 -41.34 -21.72 20.30
CA GLY A 476 -42.14 -22.20 21.43
C GLY A 476 -43.62 -21.89 21.28
N THR A 477 -44.33 -21.62 22.38
CA THR A 477 -45.80 -21.63 22.42
C THR A 477 -46.42 -20.34 22.94
N VAL A 478 -47.58 -20.00 22.37
CA VAL A 478 -48.47 -18.94 22.85
C VAL A 478 -49.74 -19.57 23.44
N THR A 479 -50.12 -19.14 24.63
CA THR A 479 -51.37 -19.56 25.29
C THR A 479 -52.44 -18.50 25.07
N PHE A 480 -53.63 -18.92 24.64
CA PHE A 480 -54.81 -18.08 24.40
C PHE A 480 -55.78 -18.19 25.56
N PHE A 481 -56.35 -17.06 25.99
CA PHE A 481 -57.24 -16.96 27.14
C PHE A 481 -58.55 -16.26 26.78
N ASN A 482 -59.64 -16.63 27.47
CA ASN A 482 -60.86 -15.84 27.58
C ASN A 482 -61.00 -15.36 29.03
N GLY A 483 -60.74 -14.07 29.27
CA GLY A 483 -60.52 -13.58 30.64
C GLY A 483 -59.37 -14.33 31.31
N ALA A 484 -59.62 -14.94 32.47
CA ALA A 484 -58.62 -15.76 33.18
C ALA A 484 -58.58 -17.24 32.72
N SER A 485 -59.56 -17.69 31.92
CA SER A 485 -59.66 -19.10 31.52
C SER A 485 -58.79 -19.38 30.31
N THR A 486 -58.00 -20.46 30.35
CA THR A 486 -57.21 -20.91 29.19
C THR A 486 -58.13 -21.55 28.16
N LEU A 487 -58.05 -21.10 26.91
CA LEU A 487 -58.73 -21.73 25.77
C LEU A 487 -57.88 -22.82 25.14
N GLY A 488 -56.57 -22.58 25.01
CA GLY A 488 -55.63 -23.52 24.41
C GLY A 488 -54.31 -22.86 24.04
N THR A 489 -53.47 -23.58 23.31
CA THR A 489 -52.12 -23.14 22.91
C THR A 489 -51.90 -23.28 21.41
N GLY A 490 -51.09 -22.40 20.84
CA GLY A 490 -50.56 -22.52 19.48
C GLY A 490 -49.04 -22.44 19.48
N ALA A 491 -48.37 -23.25 18.66
CA ALA A 491 -46.92 -23.17 18.45
C ALA A 491 -46.58 -22.03 17.48
N LEU A 492 -45.48 -21.32 17.73
CA LEU A 492 -44.94 -20.31 16.83
C LEU A 492 -44.35 -20.98 15.58
N ASN A 493 -44.73 -20.49 14.41
CA ASN A 493 -44.11 -20.88 13.14
C ASN A 493 -42.82 -20.06 12.86
N GLY A 494 -42.20 -20.29 11.70
CA GLY A 494 -40.99 -19.59 11.28
C GLY A 494 -41.12 -18.08 11.06
N ALA A 495 -42.31 -17.50 11.22
CA ALA A 495 -42.55 -16.06 11.19
C ALA A 495 -42.91 -15.48 12.58
N GLY A 496 -42.81 -16.28 13.65
CA GLY A 496 -43.21 -15.87 14.99
C GLY A 496 -44.72 -15.76 15.16
N VAL A 497 -45.49 -16.55 14.41
CA VAL A 497 -46.96 -16.53 14.45
C VAL A 497 -47.50 -17.85 15.00
N ALA A 498 -48.38 -17.76 15.99
CA ALA A 498 -49.10 -18.89 16.57
C ALA A 498 -50.59 -18.78 16.27
N SER A 499 -51.25 -19.91 15.97
CA SER A 499 -52.69 -19.96 15.72
C SER A 499 -53.38 -21.01 16.58
N PHE A 500 -54.60 -20.72 17.01
CA PHE A 500 -55.45 -21.62 17.78
C PHE A 500 -56.90 -21.51 17.29
N ALA A 501 -57.52 -22.64 16.94
CA ALA A 501 -58.92 -22.69 16.48
C ALA A 501 -59.83 -23.29 17.56
N THR A 502 -61.03 -22.72 17.71
CA THR A 502 -62.05 -23.22 18.64
C THR A 502 -63.47 -23.01 18.10
N THR A 503 -64.37 -23.94 18.42
CA THR A 503 -65.83 -23.87 18.16
C THR A 503 -66.64 -23.64 19.44
N SER A 504 -65.98 -23.62 20.61
CA SER A 504 -66.63 -23.71 21.92
C SER A 504 -66.76 -22.37 22.65
N LEU A 505 -66.78 -21.26 21.92
CA LEU A 505 -66.93 -19.93 22.51
C LEU A 505 -68.38 -19.69 22.96
N PRO A 506 -68.61 -19.10 24.14
CA PRO A 506 -69.94 -18.76 24.61
C PRO A 506 -70.55 -17.63 23.75
N SER A 507 -71.88 -17.63 23.60
CA SER A 507 -72.60 -16.50 23.00
C SER A 507 -72.42 -15.22 23.83
N GLY A 508 -72.27 -14.08 23.17
CA GLY A 508 -71.98 -12.79 23.80
C GLY A 508 -70.62 -12.22 23.38
N ILE A 509 -70.04 -11.38 24.25
CA ILE A 509 -68.72 -10.78 24.03
C ILE A 509 -67.69 -11.49 24.92
N SER A 510 -66.67 -12.09 24.31
CA SER A 510 -65.51 -12.68 24.98
C SER A 510 -64.29 -11.77 24.89
N SER A 511 -63.49 -11.70 25.95
CA SER A 511 -62.25 -10.89 25.99
C SER A 511 -61.06 -11.81 25.79
N ILE A 512 -60.55 -11.86 24.56
CA ILE A 512 -59.49 -12.80 24.16
C ILE A 512 -58.13 -12.13 24.32
N THR A 513 -57.20 -12.81 24.99
CA THR A 513 -55.80 -12.37 25.11
C THR A 513 -54.86 -13.52 24.80
N ALA A 514 -53.60 -13.20 24.50
CA ALA A 514 -52.56 -14.19 24.22
C ALA A 514 -51.27 -13.87 25.00
N SER A 515 -50.61 -14.90 25.53
CA SER A 515 -49.33 -14.75 26.25
C SER A 515 -48.30 -15.76 25.74
N TYR A 516 -47.09 -15.29 25.48
CA TYR A 516 -45.95 -16.07 25.04
C TYR A 516 -45.12 -16.58 26.24
N GLY A 517 -44.85 -17.88 26.26
CA GLY A 517 -44.16 -18.58 27.36
C GLY A 517 -42.63 -18.41 27.41
N GLY A 518 -42.01 -17.72 26.45
CA GLY A 518 -40.55 -17.63 26.36
C GLY A 518 -39.89 -18.90 25.79
N ASP A 519 -38.59 -18.81 25.51
CA ASP A 519 -37.76 -19.95 25.08
C ASP A 519 -36.32 -19.81 25.61
N GLY A 520 -35.37 -20.57 25.05
CA GLY A 520 -33.95 -20.50 25.44
C GLY A 520 -33.28 -19.14 25.16
N ASN A 521 -33.78 -18.39 24.18
CA ASN A 521 -33.19 -17.15 23.68
C ASN A 521 -34.01 -15.89 24.03
N PHE A 522 -35.30 -16.06 24.32
CA PHE A 522 -36.27 -14.98 24.47
C PHE A 522 -37.06 -15.08 25.78
N ASN A 523 -37.28 -13.95 26.43
CA ASN A 523 -38.13 -13.83 27.61
C ASN A 523 -39.62 -13.97 27.26
N THR A 524 -40.44 -14.33 28.25
CA THR A 524 -41.90 -14.35 28.18
C THR A 524 -42.46 -12.97 27.86
N SER A 525 -43.60 -12.88 27.17
CA SER A 525 -44.33 -11.63 26.98
C SER A 525 -45.84 -11.82 26.95
N GLY A 526 -46.59 -10.75 27.22
CA GLY A 526 -48.05 -10.74 27.27
C GLY A 526 -48.60 -10.44 28.66
N PRO A 527 -49.93 -10.43 28.82
CA PRO A 527 -50.92 -10.68 27.76
C PRO A 527 -50.89 -9.61 26.66
N SER A 528 -51.29 -9.99 25.45
CA SER A 528 -51.57 -9.06 24.35
C SER A 528 -52.66 -8.05 24.75
N SER A 529 -52.84 -7.02 23.94
CA SER A 529 -54.10 -6.25 24.00
C SER A 529 -55.29 -7.20 23.83
N ALA A 530 -56.38 -6.91 24.56
CA ALA A 530 -57.58 -7.73 24.53
C ALA A 530 -58.35 -7.54 23.22
N LEU A 531 -58.71 -8.64 22.57
CA LEU A 531 -59.60 -8.70 21.42
C LEU A 531 -61.02 -9.01 21.89
N SER A 532 -61.95 -8.09 21.64
CA SER A 532 -63.39 -8.32 21.88
C SER A 532 -63.97 -9.21 20.78
N GLN A 533 -64.13 -10.50 21.06
CA GLN A 533 -64.74 -11.47 20.15
C GLN A 533 -66.25 -11.54 20.41
N VAL A 534 -67.05 -11.28 19.38
CA VAL A 534 -68.51 -11.38 19.43
C VAL A 534 -68.96 -12.73 18.87
N VAL A 535 -69.83 -13.41 19.62
CA VAL A 535 -70.52 -14.64 19.19
C VAL A 535 -72.02 -14.42 19.27
N ASN A 536 -72.64 -14.36 18.09
CA ASN A 536 -74.08 -14.22 17.93
C ASN A 536 -74.78 -15.57 18.10
N ALA A 537 -75.93 -15.57 18.76
CA ALA A 537 -76.79 -16.74 18.92
C ALA A 537 -78.20 -16.39 18.45
N PRO A 538 -78.78 -17.15 17.50
CA PRO A 538 -80.19 -17.01 17.14
C PRO A 538 -81.09 -17.15 18.36
N PRO A 539 -82.28 -16.54 18.34
CA PRO A 539 -83.17 -16.57 19.49
C PRO A 539 -83.75 -17.99 19.70
N THR A 540 -84.01 -18.35 20.96
CA THR A 540 -84.68 -19.59 21.36
C THR A 540 -85.68 -19.30 22.48
N PHE A 541 -86.94 -19.72 22.33
CA PHE A 541 -87.95 -19.50 23.38
C PHE A 541 -87.60 -20.20 24.68
N THR A 542 -87.85 -19.52 25.79
CA THR A 542 -87.70 -20.02 27.17
C THR A 542 -89.01 -19.97 27.95
N SER A 543 -90.03 -19.26 27.45
CA SER A 543 -91.38 -19.26 28.01
C SER A 543 -92.17 -20.53 27.65
N ALA A 544 -93.19 -20.84 28.47
CA ALA A 544 -94.13 -21.91 28.19
C ALA A 544 -94.89 -21.69 26.86
N SER A 545 -95.37 -22.77 26.24
CA SER A 545 -96.11 -22.73 24.97
C SER A 545 -97.63 -22.65 25.14
N THR A 546 -98.12 -22.37 26.35
CA THR A 546 -99.56 -22.22 26.63
C THR A 546 -99.80 -21.35 27.86
N THR A 547 -100.96 -20.72 27.91
CA THR A 547 -101.48 -20.07 29.11
C THR A 547 -103.02 -20.07 29.08
N THR A 548 -103.65 -19.76 30.21
CA THR A 548 -105.11 -19.67 30.33
C THR A 548 -105.53 -18.30 30.82
N PHE A 549 -106.41 -17.62 30.08
CA PHE A 549 -107.10 -16.41 30.53
C PHE A 549 -108.57 -16.72 30.84
N GLN A 550 -109.25 -15.82 31.54
CA GLN A 550 -110.67 -15.92 31.83
C GLN A 550 -111.41 -14.72 31.25
N THR A 551 -112.55 -14.94 30.60
CA THR A 551 -113.35 -13.84 30.03
C THR A 551 -113.73 -12.83 31.11
N GLY A 552 -113.62 -11.53 30.80
CA GLY A 552 -113.95 -10.45 31.73
C GLY A 552 -112.90 -10.18 32.82
N LEU A 553 -111.82 -10.96 32.90
CA LEU A 553 -110.67 -10.71 33.79
C LEU A 553 -109.43 -10.35 32.97
N ALA A 554 -108.64 -9.39 33.46
CA ALA A 554 -107.37 -9.05 32.86
C ALA A 554 -106.38 -10.22 33.02
N GLY A 555 -105.87 -10.74 31.91
CA GLY A 555 -104.81 -11.74 31.87
C GLY A 555 -103.51 -11.14 31.34
N SER A 556 -102.38 -11.72 31.76
CA SER A 556 -101.07 -11.40 31.18
C SER A 556 -100.18 -12.64 31.09
N PHE A 557 -99.36 -12.68 30.05
CA PHE A 557 -98.32 -13.69 29.84
C PHE A 557 -97.12 -13.04 29.14
N GLN A 558 -95.92 -13.26 29.68
CA GLN A 558 -94.69 -12.72 29.11
C GLN A 558 -93.95 -13.80 28.32
N PHE A 559 -93.83 -13.61 27.02
CA PHE A 559 -92.92 -14.39 26.20
C PHE A 559 -91.47 -14.05 26.55
N THR A 560 -90.65 -15.07 26.72
CA THR A 560 -89.21 -14.91 26.96
C THR A 560 -88.44 -15.79 25.99
N ALA A 561 -87.31 -15.29 25.52
CA ALA A 561 -86.39 -15.99 24.64
C ALA A 561 -84.95 -15.62 25.02
N SER A 562 -84.02 -16.56 24.87
CA SER A 562 -82.58 -16.35 25.00
C SER A 562 -81.92 -16.20 23.64
N GLY A 563 -80.72 -15.62 23.57
CA GLY A 563 -79.95 -15.42 22.34
C GLY A 563 -78.98 -14.24 22.49
N TYR A 564 -78.15 -14.01 21.48
CA TYR A 564 -77.28 -12.82 21.40
C TYR A 564 -77.30 -12.22 19.98
N PRO A 565 -77.61 -10.93 19.81
CA PRO A 565 -77.88 -9.91 20.83
C PRO A 565 -79.09 -10.23 21.74
N THR A 566 -79.08 -9.69 22.96
CA THR A 566 -80.12 -9.96 23.98
C THR A 566 -81.40 -9.16 23.77
N ALA A 567 -81.36 -8.11 22.94
CA ALA A 567 -82.54 -7.35 22.57
C ALA A 567 -83.46 -8.22 21.70
N MET A 568 -84.69 -8.46 22.17
CA MET A 568 -85.67 -9.33 21.54
C MET A 568 -86.89 -8.54 21.09
N THR A 569 -87.44 -8.92 19.94
CA THR A 569 -88.75 -8.47 19.47
C THR A 569 -89.65 -9.68 19.24
N PHE A 570 -90.92 -9.54 19.58
CA PHE A 570 -91.93 -10.58 19.44
C PHE A 570 -93.04 -10.15 18.51
N SER A 571 -93.53 -11.10 17.71
CA SER A 571 -94.68 -10.90 16.82
C SER A 571 -95.55 -12.16 16.81
N THR A 572 -96.81 -12.01 16.44
CA THR A 572 -97.76 -13.12 16.36
C THR A 572 -98.30 -13.28 14.93
N SER A 573 -98.53 -14.52 14.53
CA SER A 573 -99.27 -14.89 13.32
C SER A 573 -100.40 -15.84 13.71
N GLY A 574 -101.64 -15.45 13.41
CA GLY A 574 -102.87 -16.10 13.87
C GLY A 574 -103.85 -15.11 14.49
N THR A 575 -105.03 -15.58 14.89
CA THR A 575 -106.05 -14.74 15.53
C THR A 575 -105.90 -14.77 17.05
N LEU A 576 -105.91 -13.59 17.67
CA LEU A 576 -106.01 -13.46 19.14
C LEU A 576 -107.49 -13.28 19.55
N PRO A 577 -107.89 -13.69 20.77
CA PRO A 577 -109.21 -13.36 21.30
C PRO A 577 -109.44 -11.85 21.34
N GLY A 578 -110.68 -11.42 21.12
CA GLY A 578 -111.04 -10.01 21.25
C GLY A 578 -110.69 -9.47 22.63
N GLY A 579 -110.01 -8.31 22.67
CA GLY A 579 -109.56 -7.69 23.91
C GLY A 579 -108.17 -8.11 24.41
N VAL A 580 -107.45 -9.00 23.68
CA VAL A 580 -106.07 -9.43 23.98
C VAL A 580 -105.12 -8.98 22.86
N THR A 581 -103.96 -8.44 23.22
CA THR A 581 -102.92 -8.01 22.27
C THR A 581 -101.55 -8.54 22.68
N LEU A 582 -100.64 -8.69 21.70
CA LEU A 582 -99.23 -8.97 21.93
C LEU A 582 -98.41 -7.71 21.60
N THR A 583 -97.61 -7.24 22.56
CA THR A 583 -96.66 -6.15 22.33
C THR A 583 -95.36 -6.66 21.70
N SER A 584 -94.60 -5.77 21.05
CA SER A 584 -93.27 -6.11 20.50
C SER A 584 -92.25 -6.52 21.58
N ALA A 585 -92.49 -6.15 22.84
CA ALA A 585 -91.70 -6.60 24.00
C ALA A 585 -92.10 -8.00 24.51
N GLY A 586 -93.05 -8.68 23.86
CA GLY A 586 -93.45 -10.04 24.19
C GLY A 586 -94.54 -10.16 25.25
N LEU A 587 -95.16 -9.05 25.67
CA LEU A 587 -96.27 -9.09 26.63
C LEU A 587 -97.58 -9.38 25.89
N LEU A 588 -98.15 -10.57 26.11
CA LEU A 588 -99.51 -10.92 25.74
C LEU A 588 -100.43 -10.53 26.89
N ALA A 589 -101.29 -9.53 26.71
CA ALA A 589 -102.14 -9.05 27.78
C ALA A 589 -103.47 -8.49 27.29
N GLY A 590 -104.43 -8.42 28.20
CA GLY A 590 -105.73 -7.81 27.97
C GLY A 590 -106.86 -8.55 28.69
N THR A 591 -108.09 -8.11 28.45
CA THR A 591 -109.29 -8.70 29.05
C THR A 591 -110.08 -9.36 27.92
N PRO A 592 -110.14 -10.70 27.84
CA PRO A 592 -110.90 -11.37 26.79
C PRO A 592 -112.38 -10.96 26.86
N SER A 593 -112.92 -10.45 25.75
CA SER A 593 -114.30 -10.00 25.63
C SER A 593 -115.29 -11.15 25.86
N ALA A 594 -116.49 -10.84 26.33
CA ALA A 594 -117.57 -11.84 26.39
C ALA A 594 -117.82 -12.46 25.01
N GLY A 595 -117.99 -13.78 24.96
CA GLY A 595 -118.17 -14.54 23.71
C GLY A 595 -116.87 -14.99 23.03
N THR A 596 -115.70 -14.73 23.63
CA THR A 596 -114.38 -15.16 23.12
C THR A 596 -113.83 -16.41 23.83
N GLY A 597 -114.68 -17.19 24.52
CA GLY A 597 -114.27 -18.44 25.15
C GLY A 597 -113.83 -19.49 24.11
N GLY A 598 -112.75 -20.22 24.39
CA GLY A 598 -112.21 -21.25 23.50
C GLY A 598 -110.68 -21.32 23.49
N THR A 599 -110.12 -22.19 22.65
CA THR A 599 -108.66 -22.32 22.48
C THR A 599 -108.22 -21.58 21.22
N TYR A 600 -107.29 -20.64 21.38
CA TYR A 600 -106.68 -19.89 20.30
C TYR A 600 -105.26 -20.41 20.07
N ASN A 601 -105.05 -21.02 18.90
CA ASN A 601 -103.73 -21.47 18.48
C ASN A 601 -103.14 -20.43 17.53
N PHE A 602 -101.99 -19.87 17.89
CA PHE A 602 -101.24 -18.92 17.07
C PHE A 602 -99.75 -19.19 17.19
N THR A 603 -98.95 -18.65 16.26
CA THR A 603 -97.50 -18.77 16.30
C THR A 603 -96.89 -17.47 16.78
N VAL A 604 -96.00 -17.55 17.76
CA VAL A 604 -95.17 -16.41 18.18
C VAL A 604 -93.80 -16.55 17.57
N THR A 605 -93.30 -15.46 16.99
CA THR A 605 -91.96 -15.35 16.44
C THR A 605 -91.13 -14.42 17.30
N ALA A 606 -89.99 -14.92 17.81
CA ALA A 606 -88.97 -14.13 18.49
C ALA A 606 -87.81 -13.83 17.53
N SER A 607 -87.39 -12.56 17.46
CA SER A 607 -86.27 -12.09 16.63
C SER A 607 -85.32 -11.21 17.43
N ASN A 608 -84.02 -11.47 17.32
CA ASN A 608 -82.95 -10.57 17.79
C ASN A 608 -82.08 -10.05 16.62
N GLY A 609 -82.57 -10.14 15.39
CA GLY A 609 -81.82 -9.77 14.18
C GLY A 609 -80.85 -10.85 13.66
N ILE A 610 -80.71 -11.99 14.35
CA ILE A 610 -79.90 -13.14 13.90
C ILE A 610 -80.81 -14.27 13.45
N SER A 611 -80.60 -14.74 12.21
CA SER A 611 -81.37 -15.86 11.65
C SER A 611 -80.83 -17.22 12.11
N PRO A 612 -81.70 -18.25 12.22
CA PRO A 612 -83.15 -18.18 12.04
C PRO A 612 -83.86 -17.57 13.24
N ASN A 613 -84.97 -16.85 13.00
CA ASN A 613 -85.87 -16.44 14.07
C ASN A 613 -86.46 -17.69 14.76
N ALA A 614 -86.68 -17.60 16.07
CA ALA A 614 -87.37 -18.66 16.80
C ALA A 614 -88.87 -18.54 16.56
N THR A 615 -89.52 -19.66 16.32
CA THR A 615 -90.98 -19.75 16.26
C THR A 615 -91.47 -20.72 17.34
N GLN A 616 -92.58 -20.39 17.98
CA GLN A 616 -93.25 -21.26 18.96
C GLN A 616 -94.74 -21.27 18.67
N ALA A 617 -95.29 -22.46 18.44
CA ALA A 617 -96.73 -22.64 18.44
C ALA A 617 -97.23 -22.45 19.88
N PHE A 618 -98.25 -21.61 20.04
CA PHE A 618 -98.78 -21.22 21.34
C PHE A 618 -100.29 -21.42 21.41
N ALA A 619 -100.76 -22.01 22.51
CA ALA A 619 -102.18 -22.22 22.78
C ALA A 619 -102.65 -21.31 23.94
N LEU A 620 -103.47 -20.31 23.65
CA LEU A 620 -104.17 -19.51 24.66
C LEU A 620 -105.56 -20.10 24.89
N VAL A 621 -105.81 -20.63 26.07
CA VAL A 621 -107.14 -21.10 26.48
C VAL A 621 -107.88 -19.94 27.15
N VAL A 622 -109.05 -19.56 26.64
CA VAL A 622 -109.92 -18.56 27.27
C VAL A 622 -111.11 -19.27 27.89
N ASN A 623 -111.13 -19.32 29.22
CA ASN A 623 -112.23 -19.88 29.98
C ASN A 623 -113.37 -18.86 30.07
N GLN A 624 -114.56 -19.26 29.62
CA GLN A 624 -115.78 -18.46 29.72
C GLN A 624 -116.78 -19.12 30.66
N ALA A 625 -117.31 -18.36 31.62
CA ALA A 625 -118.43 -18.82 32.45
C ALA A 625 -119.71 -18.93 31.60
N PRO A 626 -120.57 -19.94 31.81
CA PRO A 626 -121.85 -20.05 31.11
C PRO A 626 -122.70 -18.79 31.28
N ALA A 627 -123.28 -18.27 30.19
CA ALA A 627 -124.23 -17.15 30.23
C ALA A 627 -125.66 -17.67 30.05
N PHE A 628 -126.59 -17.23 30.90
CA PHE A 628 -128.02 -17.49 30.74
C PHE A 628 -128.64 -16.39 29.85
N THR A 629 -129.44 -16.78 28.86
CA THR A 629 -130.26 -15.85 28.05
C THR A 629 -131.73 -16.24 28.18
N SER A 630 -132.56 -15.40 28.83
CA SER A 630 -134.03 -15.50 28.73
C SER A 630 -134.53 -14.52 27.67
N ALA A 631 -135.32 -15.02 26.71
CA ALA A 631 -135.92 -14.25 25.63
C ALA A 631 -137.05 -13.32 26.10
#